data_AF-A0AAD4NNV6-F1
#
_entry.id   AF-A0AAD4NNV6-F1
#
_cell.length_a   1.000
_cell.length_b   1.000
_cell.length_c   1.000
_cell.angle_alpha   90.00
_cell.angle_beta   90.00
_cell.angle_gamma   90.00
#
_symmetry.space_group_name_H-M   'P 1'
#
loop_
_entity.id
_entity.type
_entity.pdbx_description
1 polymer ?
#
loop_
_entity_poly.entity_id
_entity_poly.type
_entity_poly.pdbx_seq_one_letter_code
_entity_poly.pdbx_strand_id
1 'polypeptide(L)'
;MEESRETRPRRSFGECMADFDKLEHQTYGKFTAELSSLKGLFNNLTFTLLEVSSQQAIVLTGQTCYEMFVEARNPLATESSTANYGILPAFNAKVTGAMKDKVLRTYSRVLDLEKETDTLLDNIRDELAEQVLSTMEMMWAKRSAQSEKELEEKDSQEEKWSEVMENLRNEKNMIAAAEGSIAEREKALENRSRELEKGYHTKVQKSVEERLREEKTKLADRLSTAEAKALQYAKVVHKNEVLEAKISQGDLEKKLLKYKDRDDEANALREGYDQLSNDIQVLQTEKSELQVDIDELKREQERLPKEYQSSSEPGHVDQPAASSPRPSATTPLDRQTAELQHLGALRAVWQTALDNATIKTKDSTNKKEARREKIREAEQQLQKSKPAPKSKPHRGSGIQSTPKNPRIQEQVVSNGTSNGQEELQSSAGTLGTLQKPRVAPEAFPVLSSPAGKKATQPKAWKSLRLVDVPKEQPSGAQKRSG
;
A
#
# COMPACT_ATOMS: atom_id res chain seq x y z
N MET A 1 49.63 -68.06 56.35
CA MET A 1 49.42 -69.05 57.42
C MET A 1 49.04 -70.34 56.74
N GLU A 2 49.96 -71.30 56.65
CA GLU A 2 49.60 -72.66 56.26
C GLU A 2 48.93 -73.30 57.48
N GLU A 3 47.60 -73.24 57.52
CA GLU A 3 46.84 -74.03 58.48
C GLU A 3 47.08 -75.50 58.17
N SER A 4 47.60 -76.22 59.16
CA SER A 4 47.68 -77.68 59.15
C SER A 4 46.29 -78.21 58.87
N ARG A 5 46.07 -78.74 57.66
CA ARG A 5 44.85 -79.47 57.31
C ARG A 5 44.84 -80.74 58.15
N GLU A 6 44.20 -80.67 59.32
CA GLU A 6 43.69 -81.86 59.99
C GLU A 6 42.92 -82.67 58.96
N THR A 7 43.38 -83.90 58.76
CA THR A 7 42.80 -84.86 57.83
C THR A 7 41.38 -85.19 58.30
N ARG A 8 40.40 -84.40 57.84
CA ARG A 8 39.00 -84.74 58.00
C ARG A 8 38.76 -86.13 57.39
N PRO A 9 37.98 -87.00 58.04
CA PRO A 9 37.59 -88.26 57.42
C PRO A 9 36.90 -87.97 56.09
N ARG A 10 37.38 -88.62 55.01
CA ARG A 10 36.80 -88.50 53.67
C ARG A 10 35.32 -88.86 53.75
N ARG A 11 34.47 -87.92 53.32
CA ARG A 11 33.03 -88.16 53.21
C ARG A 11 32.75 -88.98 51.97
N SER A 12 31.86 -89.95 52.09
CA SER A 12 31.36 -90.67 50.91
C SER A 12 30.53 -89.73 50.04
N PHE A 13 30.41 -90.03 48.74
CA PHE A 13 29.59 -89.26 47.81
C PHE A 13 28.14 -89.11 48.31
N GLY A 14 27.58 -90.15 48.93
CA GLY A 14 26.23 -90.10 49.51
C GLY A 14 26.10 -89.06 50.62
N GLU A 15 27.10 -88.95 51.49
CA GLU A 15 27.15 -87.94 52.55
C GLU A 15 27.33 -86.54 51.97
N CYS A 16 28.19 -86.39 50.96
CA CYS A 16 28.36 -85.14 50.23
C CYS A 16 27.04 -84.66 49.61
N MET A 17 26.29 -85.55 48.95
CA MET A 17 25.00 -85.20 48.36
C MET A 17 23.94 -84.81 49.40
N ALA A 18 23.93 -85.45 50.57
CA ALA A 18 23.04 -85.06 51.66
C ALA A 18 23.37 -83.67 52.23
N ASP A 19 24.66 -83.33 52.32
CA ASP A 19 25.11 -82.00 52.74
C ASP A 19 24.77 -80.92 51.70
N PHE A 20 24.82 -81.26 50.40
CA PHE A 20 24.32 -80.39 49.34
C PHE A 20 22.83 -80.06 49.50
N ASP A 21 21.99 -81.08 49.73
CA ASP A 21 20.54 -80.89 49.90
C ASP A 21 20.25 -80.05 51.16
N LYS A 22 21.06 -80.20 52.22
CA LYS A 22 20.98 -79.37 53.44
C LYS A 22 21.38 -77.91 53.17
N LEU A 23 22.45 -77.68 52.40
CA LEU A 23 22.89 -76.34 52.00
C LEU A 23 21.85 -75.66 51.10
N GLU A 24 21.20 -76.40 50.20
CA GLU A 24 20.10 -75.90 49.36
C GLU A 24 18.92 -75.41 50.22
N HIS A 25 18.53 -76.18 51.25
CA HIS A 25 17.50 -75.77 52.20
C HIS A 25 17.91 -74.51 52.99
N GLN A 26 19.16 -74.44 53.47
CA GLN A 26 19.66 -73.27 54.21
C GLN A 26 19.74 -72.00 53.38
N THR A 27 19.92 -72.13 52.07
CA THR A 27 20.04 -70.98 51.15
C THR A 27 18.70 -70.51 50.57
N TYR A 28 17.57 -71.07 51.03
CA TYR A 28 16.21 -70.77 50.55
C TYR A 28 16.10 -70.83 49.01
N GLY A 29 16.82 -71.76 48.39
CA GLY A 29 16.77 -71.98 46.95
C GLY A 29 17.42 -70.90 46.08
N LYS A 30 18.19 -69.96 46.65
CA LYS A 30 18.91 -68.92 45.87
C LYS A 30 19.92 -69.49 44.87
N PHE A 31 20.39 -70.71 45.08
CA PHE A 31 21.35 -71.41 44.20
C PHE A 31 20.77 -72.62 43.47
N THR A 32 19.45 -72.83 43.54
CA THR A 32 18.75 -74.02 42.98
C THR A 32 19.13 -74.30 41.52
N ALA A 33 19.21 -73.26 40.67
CA ALA A 33 19.54 -73.42 39.26
C ALA A 33 21.01 -73.85 39.02
N GLU A 34 21.95 -73.24 39.75
CA GLU A 34 23.39 -73.53 39.61
C GLU A 34 23.75 -74.91 40.20
N LEU A 35 23.15 -75.24 41.36
CA LEU A 35 23.30 -76.54 42.01
C LEU A 35 22.69 -77.68 41.17
N SER A 36 21.51 -77.46 40.59
CA SER A 36 20.88 -78.45 39.70
C SER A 36 21.69 -78.68 38.43
N SER A 37 22.27 -77.61 37.86
CA SER A 37 23.16 -77.71 36.70
C SER A 37 24.41 -78.53 37.00
N LEU A 38 25.04 -78.28 38.16
CA LEU A 38 26.24 -79.00 38.59
C LEU A 38 25.94 -80.48 38.86
N LYS A 39 24.83 -80.78 39.55
CA LYS A 39 24.34 -82.15 39.77
C LYS A 39 24.11 -82.88 38.45
N GLY A 40 23.57 -82.20 37.44
CA GLY A 40 23.43 -82.73 36.07
C GLY A 40 24.76 -83.07 35.41
N LEU A 41 25.76 -82.19 35.53
CA LEU A 41 27.10 -82.42 34.98
C LEU A 41 27.81 -83.62 35.65
N PHE A 42 27.68 -83.77 36.97
CA PHE A 42 28.22 -84.93 37.70
C PHE A 42 27.60 -86.25 37.24
N ASN A 43 26.28 -86.28 37.06
CA ASN A 43 25.60 -87.48 36.58
C ASN A 43 26.04 -87.83 35.15
N ASN A 44 26.21 -86.85 34.27
CA ASN A 44 26.72 -87.07 32.92
C ASN A 44 28.16 -87.59 32.92
N LEU A 45 29.04 -87.03 33.76
CA LEU A 45 30.43 -87.51 33.91
C LEU A 45 30.46 -88.96 34.37
N THR A 46 29.64 -89.31 35.36
CA THR A 46 29.51 -90.68 35.89
C THR A 46 29.05 -91.63 34.78
N PHE A 47 28.05 -91.24 33.99
CA PHE A 47 27.58 -92.04 32.85
C PHE A 47 28.67 -92.27 31.79
N THR A 48 29.41 -91.22 31.46
CA THR A 48 30.48 -91.26 30.44
C THR A 48 31.63 -92.17 30.89
N LEU A 49 32.00 -92.09 32.17
CA LEU A 49 33.04 -92.95 32.74
C LEU A 49 32.63 -94.43 32.75
N LEU A 50 31.35 -94.72 33.04
CA LEU A 50 30.80 -96.08 32.96
C LEU A 50 30.86 -96.62 31.53
N GLU A 51 30.51 -95.79 30.54
CA GLU A 51 30.56 -96.15 29.13
C GLU A 51 31.99 -96.44 28.65
N VAL A 52 32.96 -95.62 29.04
CA VAL A 52 34.38 -95.83 28.71
C VAL A 52 34.90 -97.13 29.32
N SER A 53 34.55 -97.43 30.58
CA SER A 53 34.91 -98.71 31.23
C SER A 53 34.37 -99.91 30.45
N SER A 54 33.08 -99.86 30.04
CA SER A 54 32.46 -100.90 29.23
C SER A 54 33.14 -101.07 27.86
N GLN A 55 33.48 -99.97 27.19
CA GLN A 55 34.20 -100.02 25.91
C GLN A 55 35.61 -100.61 26.07
N GLN A 56 36.31 -100.29 27.16
CA GLN A 56 37.63 -100.86 27.45
C GLN A 56 37.56 -102.38 27.68
N ALA A 57 36.53 -102.86 28.39
CA ALA A 57 36.29 -104.29 28.56
C ALA A 57 36.02 -105.01 27.23
N ILE A 58 35.26 -104.37 26.32
CA ILE A 58 35.00 -104.89 24.96
C ILE A 58 36.29 -104.96 24.14
N VAL A 59 37.14 -103.93 24.17
CA VAL A 59 38.42 -103.91 23.44
C VAL A 59 39.37 -104.99 23.94
N LEU A 60 39.51 -105.15 25.27
CA LEU A 60 40.35 -106.20 25.86
C LEU A 60 39.86 -107.60 25.50
N THR A 61 38.54 -107.81 25.51
CA THR A 61 37.92 -109.08 25.09
C THR A 61 38.19 -109.34 23.60
N GLY A 62 38.05 -108.31 22.76
CA GLY A 62 38.34 -108.38 21.33
C GLY A 62 39.81 -108.70 21.03
N GLN A 63 40.75 -108.03 21.71
CA GLN A 63 42.19 -108.31 21.59
C GLN A 63 42.52 -109.74 22.00
N THR A 64 41.97 -110.22 23.10
CA THR A 64 42.21 -111.59 23.56
C THR A 64 41.64 -112.61 22.57
N CYS A 65 40.44 -112.38 22.05
CA CYS A 65 39.86 -113.23 21.01
C CYS A 65 40.73 -113.26 19.74
N TYR A 66 41.29 -112.11 19.36
CA TYR A 66 42.21 -112.01 18.24
C TYR A 66 43.54 -112.75 18.50
N GLU A 67 44.15 -112.58 19.66
CA GLU A 67 45.37 -113.32 20.04
C GLU A 67 45.14 -114.84 20.03
N MET A 68 44.00 -115.29 20.55
CA MET A 68 43.61 -116.70 20.51
C MET A 68 43.44 -117.20 19.07
N PHE A 69 42.84 -116.40 18.19
CA PHE A 69 42.69 -116.74 16.78
C PHE A 69 44.06 -116.85 16.07
N VAL A 70 44.98 -115.93 16.36
CA VAL A 70 46.35 -115.94 15.81
C VAL A 70 47.14 -117.15 16.33
N GLU A 71 47.08 -117.45 17.64
CA GLU A 71 47.76 -118.60 18.24
C GLU A 71 47.22 -119.93 17.72
N ALA A 72 45.91 -120.07 17.51
CA ALA A 72 45.33 -121.28 16.93
C ALA A 72 45.67 -121.49 15.45
N ARG A 73 46.01 -120.41 14.73
CA ARG A 73 46.41 -120.46 13.31
C ARG A 73 47.88 -120.84 13.13
N ASN A 74 48.75 -120.52 14.09
CA ASN A 74 50.19 -120.76 13.99
C ASN A 74 50.68 -122.24 13.99
N PRO A 75 50.02 -123.23 14.61
CA PRO A 75 50.45 -124.63 14.49
C PRO A 75 50.20 -125.24 13.10
N LEU A 76 49.43 -124.60 12.20
CA LEU A 76 49.33 -125.05 10.79
C LEU A 76 50.50 -124.58 9.91
N ALA A 77 51.41 -123.74 10.42
CA ALA A 77 52.51 -123.18 9.64
C ALA A 77 53.86 -123.92 9.82
N THR A 78 53.94 -124.94 10.69
CA THR A 78 55.23 -125.62 10.98
C THR A 78 55.25 -127.14 10.80
N GLU A 79 54.14 -127.80 10.45
CA GLU A 79 54.16 -129.23 10.10
C GLU A 79 53.44 -129.51 8.78
N SER A 80 54.09 -129.18 7.67
CA SER A 80 53.83 -129.78 6.36
C SER A 80 54.95 -130.78 6.01
N SER A 81 54.99 -131.91 6.71
CA SER A 81 55.51 -133.17 6.15
C SER A 81 55.09 -134.35 7.02
N THR A 82 53.88 -134.84 6.78
CA THR A 82 53.47 -136.26 6.70
C THR A 82 52.00 -136.39 7.12
N ALA A 83 51.20 -136.89 6.18
CA ALA A 83 49.78 -137.10 6.34
C ALA A 83 49.52 -138.17 7.40
N ASN A 84 48.82 -137.80 8.48
CA ASN A 84 48.12 -138.76 9.33
C ASN A 84 46.83 -138.14 9.86
N TYR A 85 45.70 -138.50 9.23
CA TYR A 85 44.35 -137.97 9.49
C TYR A 85 43.74 -138.39 10.84
N GLY A 86 44.53 -138.92 11.79
CA GLY A 86 44.11 -139.30 13.13
C GLY A 86 44.35 -138.26 14.23
N ILE A 87 45.05 -137.15 13.94
CA ILE A 87 45.48 -136.16 14.96
C ILE A 87 44.45 -135.04 15.17
N LEU A 88 43.49 -134.87 14.24
CA LEU A 88 42.50 -133.80 14.27
C LEU A 88 41.63 -133.76 15.55
N PRO A 89 41.09 -134.88 16.09
CA PRO A 89 40.25 -134.84 17.29
C PRO A 89 41.04 -134.48 18.56
N ALA A 90 42.28 -134.97 18.68
CA ALA A 90 43.14 -134.71 19.83
C ALA A 90 43.70 -133.27 19.82
N PHE A 91 44.04 -132.76 18.63
CA PHE A 91 44.42 -131.36 18.44
C PHE A 91 43.22 -130.44 18.74
N ASN A 92 42.02 -130.77 18.25
CA ASN A 92 40.82 -129.99 18.51
C ASN A 92 40.48 -129.98 20.02
N ALA A 93 40.54 -131.13 20.72
CA ALA A 93 40.30 -131.17 22.16
C ALA A 93 41.33 -130.35 22.97
N LYS A 94 42.61 -130.39 22.60
CA LYS A 94 43.68 -129.65 23.28
C LYS A 94 43.60 -128.14 23.02
N VAL A 95 43.30 -127.73 21.79
CA VAL A 95 43.06 -126.32 21.44
C VAL A 95 41.80 -125.80 22.13
N THR A 96 40.71 -126.58 22.14
CA THR A 96 39.46 -126.17 22.81
C THR A 96 39.63 -126.05 24.32
N GLY A 97 40.39 -126.95 24.96
CA GLY A 97 40.70 -126.89 26.39
C GLY A 97 41.60 -125.69 26.75
N ALA A 98 42.70 -125.49 26.01
CA ALA A 98 43.60 -124.36 26.23
C ALA A 98 42.93 -123.00 25.95
N MET A 99 42.08 -122.92 24.92
CA MET A 99 41.26 -121.74 24.65
C MET A 99 40.28 -121.48 25.79
N LYS A 100 39.57 -122.50 26.28
CA LYS A 100 38.62 -122.34 27.38
C LYS A 100 39.30 -121.80 28.64
N ASP A 101 40.48 -122.31 28.99
CA ASP A 101 41.25 -121.84 30.15
C ASP A 101 41.82 -120.42 29.95
N LYS A 102 42.17 -120.04 28.72
CA LYS A 102 42.63 -118.67 28.41
C LYS A 102 41.47 -117.68 28.44
N VAL A 103 40.30 -118.06 27.91
CA VAL A 103 39.06 -117.27 27.99
C VAL A 103 38.63 -117.08 29.44
N LEU A 104 38.61 -118.14 30.25
CA LEU A 104 38.21 -118.05 31.66
C LEU A 104 39.16 -117.18 32.49
N ARG A 105 40.47 -117.28 32.25
CA ARG A 105 41.46 -116.41 32.93
C ARG A 105 41.31 -114.96 32.50
N THR A 106 41.04 -114.71 31.23
CA THR A 106 40.84 -113.34 30.72
C THR A 106 39.54 -112.77 31.27
N TYR A 107 38.46 -113.55 31.26
CA TYR A 107 37.17 -113.15 31.83
C TYR A 107 37.29 -112.83 33.33
N SER A 108 38.01 -113.65 34.09
CA SER A 108 38.29 -113.37 35.51
C SER A 108 39.09 -112.08 35.69
N ARG A 109 40.11 -111.84 34.83
CA ARG A 109 40.88 -110.61 34.84
C ARG A 109 40.05 -109.38 34.46
N VAL A 110 39.10 -109.51 33.53
CA VAL A 110 38.17 -108.42 33.19
C VAL A 110 37.26 -108.11 34.39
N LEU A 111 36.74 -109.12 35.08
CA LEU A 111 35.94 -108.91 36.29
C LEU A 111 36.74 -108.26 37.44
N ASP A 112 38.01 -108.63 37.59
CA ASP A 112 38.88 -107.99 38.60
C ASP A 112 39.19 -106.53 38.22
N LEU A 113 39.42 -106.25 36.93
CA LEU A 113 39.58 -104.88 36.42
C LEU A 113 38.28 -104.06 36.53
N GLU A 114 37.10 -104.66 36.34
CA GLU A 114 35.82 -104.00 36.57
C GLU A 114 35.69 -103.59 38.05
N LYS A 115 36.06 -104.46 38.99
CA LYS A 115 36.06 -104.10 40.42
C LYS A 115 37.09 -103.02 40.76
N GLU A 116 38.30 -103.10 40.20
CA GLU A 116 39.32 -102.07 40.40
C GLU A 116 38.87 -100.72 39.83
N THR A 117 38.25 -100.72 38.64
CA THR A 117 37.73 -99.50 38.03
C THR A 117 36.53 -98.94 38.80
N ASP A 118 35.60 -99.77 39.28
CA ASP A 118 34.50 -99.32 40.14
C ASP A 118 35.03 -98.66 41.43
N THR A 119 36.03 -99.27 42.10
CA THR A 119 36.64 -98.65 43.30
C THR A 119 37.40 -97.36 42.99
N LEU A 120 38.04 -97.25 41.81
CA LEU A 120 38.69 -96.02 41.39
C LEU A 120 37.67 -94.92 41.09
N LEU A 121 36.57 -95.28 40.44
CA LEU A 121 35.48 -94.36 40.11
C LEU A 121 34.81 -93.83 41.38
N ASP A 122 34.55 -94.68 42.37
CA ASP A 122 34.02 -94.25 43.66
C ASP A 122 34.98 -93.28 44.37
N ASN A 123 36.28 -93.57 44.37
CA ASN A 123 37.28 -92.66 44.95
C ASN A 123 37.34 -91.30 44.24
N ILE A 124 37.30 -91.27 42.90
CA ILE A 124 37.28 -90.03 42.12
C ILE A 124 35.99 -89.25 42.39
N ARG A 125 34.87 -89.95 42.48
CA ARG A 125 33.56 -89.38 42.75
C ARG A 125 33.50 -88.72 44.13
N ASP A 126 34.04 -89.39 45.14
CA ASP A 126 34.12 -88.88 46.51
C ASP A 126 35.02 -87.63 46.57
N GLU A 127 36.21 -87.69 45.98
CA GLU A 127 37.18 -86.59 46.00
C GLU A 127 36.67 -85.34 45.25
N LEU A 128 36.00 -85.54 44.11
CA LEU A 128 35.41 -84.46 43.35
C LEU A 128 34.22 -83.82 44.09
N ALA A 129 33.37 -84.63 44.75
CA ALA A 129 32.25 -84.12 45.54
C ALA A 129 32.72 -83.32 46.75
N GLU A 130 33.76 -83.79 47.45
CA GLU A 130 34.37 -83.09 48.58
C GLU A 130 34.98 -81.74 48.16
N GLN A 131 35.67 -81.70 47.02
CA GLN A 131 36.28 -80.47 46.50
C GLN A 131 35.23 -79.41 46.14
N VAL A 132 34.12 -79.82 45.52
CA VAL A 132 33.02 -78.90 45.19
C VAL A 132 32.34 -78.37 46.44
N LEU A 133 32.00 -79.25 47.40
CA LEU A 133 31.41 -78.82 48.68
C LEU A 133 32.31 -77.83 49.40
N SER A 134 33.60 -78.13 49.53
CA SER A 134 34.56 -77.25 50.20
C SER A 134 34.63 -75.87 49.53
N THR A 135 34.58 -75.82 48.19
CA THR A 135 34.57 -74.57 47.44
C THR A 135 33.29 -73.77 47.69
N MET A 136 32.14 -74.45 47.73
CA MET A 136 30.85 -73.80 48.00
C MET A 136 30.74 -73.30 49.45
N GLU A 137 31.19 -74.08 50.43
CA GLU A 137 31.28 -73.66 51.83
C GLU A 137 32.17 -72.41 51.98
N MET A 138 33.31 -72.37 51.27
CA MET A 138 34.21 -71.20 51.27
C MET A 138 33.57 -69.95 50.64
N MET A 139 32.86 -70.10 49.52
CA MET A 139 32.14 -68.99 48.89
C MET A 139 31.02 -68.46 49.79
N TRP A 140 30.31 -69.35 50.48
CA TRP A 140 29.27 -68.98 51.42
C TRP A 140 29.82 -68.21 52.63
N ALA A 141 30.91 -68.71 53.23
CA ALA A 141 31.57 -68.03 54.34
C ALA A 141 32.04 -66.62 53.97
N LYS A 142 32.62 -66.44 52.76
CA LYS A 142 33.01 -65.11 52.25
C LYS A 142 31.82 -64.18 52.02
N ARG A 143 30.71 -64.69 51.48
CA ARG A 143 29.52 -63.88 51.19
C ARG A 143 28.78 -63.46 52.45
N SER A 144 28.71 -64.34 53.46
CA SER A 144 28.11 -64.04 54.76
C SER A 144 28.86 -62.91 55.48
N ALA A 145 30.19 -62.93 55.43
CA ALA A 145 31.02 -61.87 56.01
C ALA A 145 30.91 -60.53 55.26
N GLN A 146 30.58 -60.55 53.97
CA GLN A 146 30.38 -59.35 53.17
C GLN A 146 28.98 -58.75 53.36
N SER A 147 27.95 -59.58 53.57
CA SER A 147 26.58 -59.11 53.81
C SER A 147 26.37 -58.42 55.16
N GLU A 148 27.18 -58.73 56.19
CA GLU A 148 27.10 -58.02 57.49
C GLU A 148 27.73 -56.62 57.42
N LYS A 149 28.81 -56.43 56.65
CA LYS A 149 29.38 -55.08 56.40
C LYS A 149 28.49 -54.19 55.53
N GLU A 150 27.78 -54.78 54.57
CA GLU A 150 26.84 -54.04 53.70
C GLU A 150 25.53 -53.67 54.40
N LEU A 151 25.22 -54.24 55.58
CA LEU A 151 24.02 -53.86 56.34
C LEU A 151 24.26 -52.59 57.19
N GLU A 152 25.44 -52.42 57.78
CA GLU A 152 25.80 -51.21 58.55
C GLU A 152 26.02 -49.97 57.65
N GLU A 153 26.49 -50.15 56.41
CA GLU A 153 26.68 -49.05 55.46
C GLU A 153 25.36 -48.59 54.80
N LYS A 154 24.32 -49.44 54.81
CA LYS A 154 22.98 -49.11 54.30
C LYS A 154 22.26 -48.10 55.19
N ASP A 155 22.36 -48.23 56.51
CA ASP A 155 21.70 -47.30 57.43
C ASP A 155 22.31 -45.89 57.34
N SER A 156 23.64 -45.78 57.16
CA SER A 156 24.32 -44.49 56.91
C SER A 156 24.03 -43.92 55.52
N GLN A 157 23.82 -44.77 54.50
CA GLN A 157 23.40 -44.30 53.18
C GLN A 157 21.94 -43.84 53.17
N GLU A 158 21.05 -44.49 53.93
CA GLU A 158 19.62 -44.14 53.99
C GLU A 158 19.39 -42.77 54.63
N GLU A 159 20.19 -42.39 55.64
CA GLU A 159 20.19 -41.04 56.21
C GLU A 159 20.67 -39.97 55.20
N LYS A 160 21.74 -40.26 54.46
CA LYS A 160 22.23 -39.37 53.37
C LYS A 160 21.23 -39.23 52.22
N TRP A 161 20.57 -40.32 51.83
CA TRP A 161 19.53 -40.28 50.82
C TRP A 161 18.31 -39.50 51.32
N SER A 162 17.97 -39.60 52.60
CA SER A 162 16.89 -38.80 53.20
C SER A 162 17.20 -37.30 53.17
N GLU A 163 18.43 -36.91 53.51
CA GLU A 163 18.88 -35.51 53.43
C GLU A 163 18.87 -35.00 51.96
N VAL A 164 19.36 -35.80 51.01
CA VAL A 164 19.33 -35.45 49.58
C VAL A 164 17.89 -35.30 49.07
N MET A 165 16.98 -36.20 49.46
CA MET A 165 15.58 -36.14 49.04
C MET A 165 14.85 -34.93 49.64
N GLU A 166 15.17 -34.55 50.88
CA GLU A 166 14.62 -33.34 51.49
C GLU A 166 15.19 -32.06 50.84
N ASN A 167 16.48 -32.04 50.52
CA ASN A 167 17.10 -30.95 49.76
C ASN A 167 16.46 -30.81 48.35
N LEU A 168 16.25 -31.92 47.63
CA LEU A 168 15.56 -31.91 46.34
C LEU A 168 14.10 -31.45 46.47
N ARG A 169 13.41 -31.80 47.55
CA ARG A 169 12.05 -31.31 47.83
C ARG A 169 12.05 -29.80 48.07
N ASN A 170 13.00 -29.29 48.83
CA ASN A 170 13.16 -27.86 49.09
C ASN A 170 13.51 -27.09 47.82
N GLU A 171 14.45 -27.59 47.00
CA GLU A 171 14.78 -26.99 45.70
C GLU A 171 13.58 -26.99 44.77
N LYS A 172 12.82 -28.09 44.69
CA LYS A 172 11.59 -28.15 43.91
C LYS A 172 10.57 -27.10 44.35
N ASN A 173 10.41 -26.91 45.66
CA ASN A 173 9.52 -25.88 46.20
C ASN A 173 10.02 -24.46 45.88
N MET A 174 11.34 -24.22 45.92
CA MET A 174 11.94 -22.95 45.51
C MET A 174 11.74 -22.67 44.02
N ILE A 175 11.90 -23.68 43.16
CA ILE A 175 11.65 -23.56 41.72
C ILE A 175 10.17 -23.24 41.46
N ALA A 176 9.24 -23.95 42.11
CA ALA A 176 7.81 -23.67 41.97
C ALA A 176 7.44 -22.24 42.42
N ALA A 177 8.04 -21.75 43.50
CA ALA A 177 7.85 -20.37 43.94
C ALA A 177 8.44 -19.34 42.94
N ALA A 178 9.60 -19.64 42.37
CA ALA A 178 10.23 -18.81 41.34
C ALA A 178 9.40 -18.78 40.05
N GLU A 179 8.88 -19.92 39.60
CA GLU A 179 7.97 -20.02 38.45
C GLU A 179 6.69 -19.20 38.66
N GLY A 180 6.09 -19.28 39.86
CA GLY A 180 4.96 -18.43 40.23
C GLY A 180 5.28 -16.94 40.14
N SER A 181 6.43 -16.52 40.67
CA SER A 181 6.89 -15.13 40.59
C SER A 181 7.16 -14.67 39.16
N ILE A 182 7.69 -15.54 38.30
CA ILE A 182 7.90 -15.25 36.88
C ILE A 182 6.56 -15.06 36.17
N ALA A 183 5.61 -15.98 36.38
CA ALA A 183 4.28 -15.88 35.77
C ALA A 183 3.54 -14.59 36.18
N GLU A 184 3.67 -14.16 37.44
CA GLU A 184 3.12 -12.89 37.92
C GLU A 184 3.77 -11.68 37.23
N ARG A 185 5.10 -11.70 37.05
CA ARG A 185 5.82 -10.63 36.33
C ARG A 185 5.45 -10.59 34.85
N GLU A 186 5.32 -11.74 34.19
CA GLU A 186 4.89 -11.83 32.79
C GLU A 186 3.49 -11.24 32.63
N LYS A 187 2.55 -11.60 33.51
CA LYS A 187 1.19 -11.02 33.53
C LYS A 187 1.20 -9.51 33.77
N ALA A 188 2.07 -9.01 34.66
CA ALA A 188 2.22 -7.58 34.90
C ALA A 188 2.79 -6.84 33.68
N LEU A 189 3.77 -7.42 32.98
CA LEU A 189 4.33 -6.88 31.74
C LEU A 189 3.30 -6.87 30.61
N GLU A 190 2.51 -7.93 30.48
CA GLU A 190 1.45 -8.01 29.47
C GLU A 190 0.38 -6.93 29.72
N ASN A 191 -0.06 -6.76 30.97
CA ASN A 191 -1.01 -5.69 31.32
C ASN A 191 -0.45 -4.30 31.01
N ARG A 192 0.82 -4.04 31.35
CA ARG A 192 1.50 -2.78 31.03
C ARG A 192 1.61 -2.55 29.52
N SER A 193 1.89 -3.59 28.75
CA SER A 193 1.92 -3.54 27.29
C SER A 193 0.55 -3.16 26.72
N ARG A 194 -0.53 -3.82 27.17
CA ARG A 194 -1.90 -3.48 26.76
C ARG A 194 -2.30 -2.05 27.15
N GLU A 195 -1.88 -1.56 28.30
CA GLU A 195 -2.13 -0.16 28.71
C GLU A 195 -1.39 0.85 27.83
N LEU A 196 -0.13 0.57 27.49
CA LEU A 196 0.65 1.41 26.57
C LEU A 196 0.03 1.42 25.18
N GLU A 197 -0.42 0.27 24.68
CA GLU A 197 -1.10 0.14 23.38
C GLU A 197 -2.42 0.92 23.37
N LYS A 198 -3.26 0.76 24.41
CA LYS A 198 -4.48 1.56 24.59
C LYS A 198 -4.18 3.06 24.64
N GLY A 199 -3.15 3.46 25.37
CA GLY A 199 -2.70 4.84 25.47
C GLY A 199 -2.23 5.41 24.14
N TYR A 200 -1.48 4.62 23.35
CA TYR A 200 -1.03 4.97 22.01
C TYR A 200 -2.22 5.17 21.07
N HIS A 201 -3.14 4.21 20.99
CA HIS A 201 -4.33 4.31 20.14
C HIS A 201 -5.21 5.50 20.52
N THR A 202 -5.41 5.75 21.82
CA THR A 202 -6.17 6.91 22.30
C THR A 202 -5.52 8.23 21.87
N LYS A 203 -4.18 8.34 21.96
CA LYS A 203 -3.44 9.54 21.50
C LYS A 203 -3.54 9.74 19.99
N VAL A 204 -3.35 8.67 19.22
CA VAL A 204 -3.47 8.71 17.75
C VAL A 204 -4.89 9.09 17.34
N GLN A 205 -5.91 8.49 17.95
CA GLN A 205 -7.32 8.81 17.70
C GLN A 205 -7.61 10.29 17.98
N LYS A 206 -7.22 10.81 19.16
CA LYS A 206 -7.39 12.24 19.50
C LYS A 206 -6.71 13.16 18.49
N SER A 207 -5.49 12.84 18.07
CA SER A 207 -4.76 13.65 17.08
C SER A 207 -5.42 13.64 15.70
N VAL A 208 -5.93 12.48 15.27
CA VAL A 208 -6.67 12.35 14.01
C VAL A 208 -7.98 13.13 14.06
N GLU A 209 -8.76 12.99 15.15
CA GLU A 209 -10.01 13.73 15.35
C GLU A 209 -9.79 15.24 15.39
N GLU A 210 -8.69 15.69 16.01
CA GLU A 210 -8.32 17.10 16.05
C GLU A 210 -7.96 17.66 14.67
N ARG A 211 -7.11 16.96 13.91
CA ARG A 211 -6.79 17.35 12.52
C ARG A 211 -8.02 17.33 11.63
N LEU A 212 -8.90 16.35 11.79
CA LEU A 212 -10.14 16.26 11.02
C LEU A 212 -11.07 17.44 11.33
N ARG A 213 -11.16 17.85 12.61
CA ARG A 213 -11.92 19.03 13.02
C ARG A 213 -11.34 20.31 12.40
N GLU A 214 -10.01 20.46 12.44
CA GLU A 214 -9.31 21.61 11.86
C GLU A 214 -9.52 21.70 10.34
N GLU A 215 -9.36 20.59 9.61
CA GLU A 215 -9.61 20.56 8.17
C GLU A 215 -11.09 20.81 7.83
N LYS A 216 -12.02 20.28 8.64
CA LYS A 216 -13.44 20.57 8.48
C LYS A 216 -13.73 22.07 8.65
N THR A 217 -13.11 22.74 9.62
CA THR A 217 -13.25 24.20 9.79
C THR A 217 -12.65 24.98 8.61
N LYS A 218 -11.45 24.60 8.14
CA LYS A 218 -10.83 25.23 6.95
C LYS A 218 -11.68 25.07 5.70
N LEU A 219 -12.28 23.89 5.49
CA LEU A 219 -13.17 23.65 4.35
C LEU A 219 -14.46 24.46 4.47
N ALA A 220 -15.03 24.59 5.66
CA ALA A 220 -16.20 25.44 5.91
C ALA A 220 -15.90 26.93 5.60
N ASP A 221 -14.75 27.45 6.03
CA ASP A 221 -14.35 28.84 5.75
C ASP A 221 -14.11 29.09 4.25
N ARG A 222 -13.49 28.12 3.57
CA ARG A 222 -13.29 28.18 2.12
C ARG A 222 -14.61 28.14 1.36
N LEU A 223 -15.56 27.31 1.79
CA LEU A 223 -16.90 27.23 1.21
C LEU A 223 -17.65 28.56 1.42
N SER A 224 -17.66 29.09 2.64
CA SER A 224 -18.29 30.38 2.94
C SER A 224 -17.70 31.53 2.10
N THR A 225 -16.37 31.55 1.92
CA THR A 225 -15.70 32.53 1.06
C THR A 225 -16.10 32.36 -0.41
N ALA A 226 -16.24 31.13 -0.90
CA ALA A 226 -16.66 30.85 -2.26
C ALA A 226 -18.12 31.26 -2.50
N GLU A 227 -19.02 30.97 -1.56
CA GLU A 227 -20.42 31.38 -1.58
C GLU A 227 -20.55 32.91 -1.58
N ALA A 228 -19.80 33.60 -0.73
CA ALA A 228 -19.78 35.07 -0.70
C ALA A 228 -19.32 35.66 -2.04
N LYS A 229 -18.29 35.07 -2.68
CA LYS A 229 -17.84 35.47 -4.02
C LYS A 229 -18.90 35.19 -5.09
N ALA A 230 -19.53 34.02 -5.06
CA ALA A 230 -20.60 33.67 -5.99
C ALA A 230 -21.78 34.66 -5.90
N LEU A 231 -22.16 35.05 -4.67
CA LEU A 231 -23.21 36.04 -4.43
C LEU A 231 -22.81 37.44 -4.92
N GLN A 232 -21.52 37.82 -4.82
CA GLN A 232 -21.02 39.05 -5.43
C GLN A 232 -21.08 39.01 -6.95
N TYR A 233 -20.68 37.91 -7.59
CA TYR A 233 -20.79 37.75 -9.04
C TYR A 233 -22.24 37.82 -9.51
N ALA A 234 -23.18 37.15 -8.81
CA ALA A 234 -24.60 37.24 -9.11
C ALA A 234 -25.12 38.69 -9.05
N LYS A 235 -24.70 39.47 -8.06
CA LYS A 235 -25.03 40.91 -7.96
C LYS A 235 -24.47 41.71 -9.14
N VAL A 236 -23.26 41.41 -9.61
CA VAL A 236 -22.64 42.10 -10.75
C VAL A 236 -23.36 41.74 -12.05
N VAL A 237 -23.67 40.47 -12.27
CA VAL A 237 -24.44 40.01 -13.44
C VAL A 237 -25.79 40.72 -13.49
N HIS A 238 -26.54 40.74 -12.38
CA HIS A 238 -27.82 41.44 -12.34
C HIS A 238 -27.71 42.94 -12.63
N LYS A 239 -26.66 43.62 -12.10
CA LYS A 239 -26.39 45.02 -12.45
C LYS A 239 -26.10 45.22 -13.93
N ASN A 240 -25.35 44.30 -14.55
CA ASN A 240 -25.06 44.36 -15.98
C ASN A 240 -26.33 44.16 -16.81
N GLU A 241 -27.18 43.19 -16.47
CA GLU A 241 -28.48 42.98 -17.13
C GLU A 241 -29.35 44.25 -17.06
N VAL A 242 -29.41 44.90 -15.90
CA VAL A 242 -30.13 46.17 -15.73
C VAL A 242 -29.52 47.30 -16.57
N LEU A 243 -28.19 47.36 -16.68
CA LEU A 243 -27.51 48.35 -17.52
C LEU A 243 -27.75 48.10 -19.01
N GLU A 244 -27.70 46.86 -19.46
CA GLU A 244 -28.00 46.46 -20.85
C GLU A 244 -29.45 46.80 -21.22
N ALA A 245 -30.41 46.56 -20.32
CA ALA A 245 -31.80 46.96 -20.51
C ALA A 245 -31.94 48.49 -20.64
N LYS A 246 -31.25 49.28 -19.80
CA LYS A 246 -31.25 50.75 -19.89
C LYS A 246 -30.63 51.27 -21.18
N ILE A 247 -29.55 50.67 -21.65
CA ILE A 247 -28.92 51.03 -22.93
C ILE A 247 -29.90 50.77 -24.07
N SER A 248 -30.54 49.60 -24.07
CA SER A 248 -31.54 49.23 -25.08
C SER A 248 -32.74 50.17 -25.08
N GLN A 249 -33.22 50.58 -23.90
CA GLN A 249 -34.28 51.58 -23.77
C GLN A 249 -33.86 52.94 -24.32
N GLY A 250 -32.67 53.44 -23.98
CA GLY A 250 -32.16 54.71 -24.50
C GLY A 250 -32.00 54.72 -26.02
N ASP A 251 -31.60 53.59 -26.62
CA ASP A 251 -31.52 53.44 -28.07
C ASP A 251 -32.91 53.47 -28.74
N LEU A 252 -33.93 52.88 -28.10
CA LEU A 252 -35.33 52.97 -28.55
C LEU A 252 -35.86 54.40 -28.47
N GLU A 253 -35.65 55.09 -27.35
CA GLU A 253 -36.05 56.49 -27.16
C GLU A 253 -35.42 57.40 -28.22
N LYS A 254 -34.13 57.21 -28.52
CA LYS A 254 -33.42 57.96 -29.57
C LYS A 254 -33.97 57.68 -30.97
N LYS A 255 -34.36 56.44 -31.27
CA LYS A 255 -35.04 56.10 -32.54
C LYS A 255 -36.41 56.76 -32.62
N LEU A 256 -37.18 56.74 -31.53
CA LEU A 256 -38.51 57.33 -31.45
C LEU A 256 -38.45 58.85 -31.66
N LEU A 257 -37.45 59.52 -31.10
CA LEU A 257 -37.22 60.95 -31.33
C LEU A 257 -36.95 61.25 -32.82
N LYS A 258 -36.12 60.44 -33.50
CA LYS A 258 -35.88 60.60 -34.94
C LYS A 258 -37.11 60.37 -35.80
N TYR A 259 -38.00 59.45 -35.41
CA TYR A 259 -39.27 59.26 -36.12
C TYR A 259 -40.17 60.48 -35.94
N LYS A 260 -40.23 61.05 -34.74
CA LYS A 260 -40.97 62.29 -34.49
C LYS A 260 -40.43 63.46 -35.32
N ASP A 261 -39.12 63.67 -35.35
CA ASP A 261 -38.50 64.71 -36.17
C ASP A 261 -38.86 64.55 -37.67
N ARG A 262 -38.94 63.31 -38.17
CA ARG A 262 -39.34 63.00 -39.55
C ARG A 262 -40.83 63.21 -39.80
N ASP A 263 -41.69 62.86 -38.85
CA ASP A 263 -43.13 63.11 -38.94
C ASP A 263 -43.40 64.61 -38.95
N ASP A 264 -42.71 65.39 -38.12
CA ASP A 264 -42.79 66.85 -38.10
C ASP A 264 -42.33 67.45 -39.45
N GLU A 265 -41.23 66.96 -40.04
CA GLU A 265 -40.77 67.34 -41.39
C GLU A 265 -41.80 66.98 -42.47
N ALA A 266 -42.38 65.77 -42.41
CA ALA A 266 -43.41 65.33 -43.36
C ALA A 266 -44.69 66.16 -43.25
N ASN A 267 -45.07 66.59 -42.05
CA ASN A 267 -46.21 67.48 -41.82
C ASN A 267 -45.95 68.88 -42.39
N ALA A 268 -44.77 69.45 -42.15
CA ALA A 268 -44.39 70.74 -42.72
C ALA A 268 -44.39 70.71 -44.27
N LEU A 269 -43.90 69.62 -44.88
CA LEU A 269 -43.95 69.45 -46.33
C LEU A 269 -45.38 69.34 -46.86
N ARG A 270 -46.26 68.63 -46.14
CA ARG A 270 -47.68 68.52 -46.49
C ARG A 270 -48.38 69.87 -46.43
N GLU A 271 -48.20 70.61 -45.34
CA GLU A 271 -48.75 71.97 -45.18
C GLU A 271 -48.25 72.90 -46.29
N GLY A 272 -46.94 72.84 -46.62
CA GLY A 272 -46.38 73.60 -47.74
C GLY A 272 -46.96 73.21 -49.10
N TYR A 273 -47.24 71.91 -49.32
CA TYR A 273 -47.90 71.43 -50.53
C TYR A 273 -49.36 71.91 -50.61
N ASP A 274 -50.10 71.84 -49.51
CA ASP A 274 -51.49 72.30 -49.44
C ASP A 274 -51.58 73.81 -49.69
N GLN A 275 -50.64 74.59 -49.13
CA GLN A 275 -50.54 76.03 -49.41
C GLN A 275 -50.26 76.30 -50.88
N LEU A 276 -49.28 75.62 -51.49
CA LEU A 276 -48.96 75.77 -52.90
C LEU A 276 -50.13 75.38 -53.81
N SER A 277 -50.86 74.31 -53.45
CA SER A 277 -52.07 73.88 -54.15
C SER A 277 -53.15 74.96 -54.11
N ASN A 278 -53.37 75.59 -52.96
CA ASN A 278 -54.31 76.70 -52.82
C ASN A 278 -53.87 77.92 -53.66
N ASP A 279 -52.60 78.29 -53.61
CA ASP A 279 -52.06 79.41 -54.40
C ASP A 279 -52.22 79.17 -55.91
N ILE A 280 -52.01 77.93 -56.38
CA ILE A 280 -52.24 77.55 -57.78
C ILE A 280 -53.72 77.72 -58.16
N GLN A 281 -54.65 77.34 -57.29
CA GLN A 281 -56.08 77.53 -57.54
C GLN A 281 -56.44 79.02 -57.64
N VAL A 282 -55.91 79.86 -56.74
CA VAL A 282 -56.11 81.31 -56.77
C VAL A 282 -55.54 81.91 -58.07
N LEU A 283 -54.31 81.56 -58.44
CA LEU A 283 -53.71 82.02 -59.70
C LEU A 283 -54.48 81.57 -60.94
N GLN A 284 -55.10 80.37 -60.92
CA GLN A 284 -55.96 79.92 -62.01
C GLN A 284 -57.25 80.76 -62.10
N THR A 285 -57.84 81.15 -60.97
CA THR A 285 -58.99 82.05 -60.95
C THR A 285 -58.61 83.45 -61.45
N GLU A 286 -57.54 84.05 -60.94
CA GLU A 286 -57.04 85.37 -61.37
C GLU A 286 -56.68 85.38 -62.87
N LYS A 287 -56.04 84.31 -63.36
CA LYS A 287 -55.77 84.15 -64.80
C LYS A 287 -57.04 84.16 -65.63
N SER A 288 -58.10 83.51 -65.13
CA SER A 288 -59.39 83.45 -65.82
C SER A 288 -60.08 84.82 -65.82
N GLU A 289 -60.01 85.56 -64.71
CA GLU A 289 -60.50 86.94 -64.59
C GLU A 289 -59.76 87.89 -65.54
N LEU A 290 -58.42 87.88 -65.51
CA LEU A 290 -57.60 88.70 -66.42
C LEU A 290 -57.85 88.36 -67.89
N GLN A 291 -58.14 87.10 -68.21
CA GLN A 291 -58.49 86.70 -69.57
C GLN A 291 -59.82 87.35 -70.01
N VAL A 292 -60.82 87.41 -69.12
CA VAL A 292 -62.08 88.11 -69.36
C VAL A 292 -61.83 89.61 -69.57
N ASP A 293 -61.01 90.24 -68.73
CA ASP A 293 -60.66 91.66 -68.86
C ASP A 293 -59.93 91.96 -70.17
N ILE A 294 -59.01 91.09 -70.60
CA ILE A 294 -58.32 91.22 -71.89
C ILE A 294 -59.33 91.15 -73.04
N ASP A 295 -60.27 90.21 -73.00
CA ASP A 295 -61.28 90.06 -74.04
C ASP A 295 -62.30 91.22 -74.03
N GLU A 296 -62.56 91.82 -72.88
CA GLU A 296 -63.30 93.08 -72.75
C GLU A 296 -62.55 94.26 -73.37
N LEU A 297 -61.29 94.46 -73.01
CA LEU A 297 -60.46 95.53 -73.57
C LEU A 297 -60.30 95.39 -75.08
N LYS A 298 -60.17 94.18 -75.61
CA LYS A 298 -60.18 93.94 -77.07
C LYS A 298 -61.50 94.37 -77.71
N ARG A 299 -62.65 94.05 -77.09
CA ARG A 299 -63.98 94.50 -77.55
C ARG A 299 -64.08 96.02 -77.54
N GLU A 300 -63.57 96.69 -76.51
CA GLU A 300 -63.53 98.16 -76.43
C GLU A 300 -62.59 98.77 -77.48
N GLN A 301 -61.40 98.17 -77.67
CA GLN A 301 -60.44 98.58 -78.69
C GLN A 301 -61.02 98.49 -80.11
N GLU A 302 -61.85 97.49 -80.40
CA GLU A 302 -62.57 97.38 -81.68
C GLU A 302 -63.76 98.36 -81.80
N ARG A 303 -64.30 98.86 -80.69
CA ARG A 303 -65.38 99.88 -80.65
C ARG A 303 -64.85 101.30 -80.82
N LEU A 304 -63.72 101.64 -80.21
CA LEU A 304 -63.09 102.97 -80.28
C LEU A 304 -62.94 103.51 -81.72
N PRO A 305 -62.39 102.78 -82.71
CA PRO A 305 -62.30 103.30 -84.09
C PRO A 305 -63.67 103.48 -84.76
N LYS A 306 -64.72 102.77 -84.31
CA LYS A 306 -66.11 102.94 -84.79
C LYS A 306 -66.75 104.20 -84.20
N GLU A 307 -66.42 104.55 -82.95
CA GLU A 307 -66.82 105.83 -82.34
C GLU A 307 -66.02 107.02 -82.90
N TYR A 308 -64.70 106.88 -83.11
CA TYR A 308 -63.86 107.92 -83.72
C TYR A 308 -64.17 108.18 -85.21
N GLN A 309 -64.73 107.21 -85.96
CA GLN A 309 -65.27 107.44 -87.31
C GLN A 309 -66.68 108.05 -87.31
N SER A 310 -67.37 108.09 -86.15
CA SER A 310 -68.74 108.58 -86.04
C SER A 310 -68.86 109.95 -85.34
N SER A 311 -67.77 110.53 -84.82
CA SER A 311 -67.78 111.84 -84.16
C SER A 311 -66.80 112.85 -84.78
N SER A 312 -67.16 113.34 -85.97
CA SER A 312 -66.73 114.67 -86.44
C SER A 312 -67.86 115.68 -86.17
N GLU A 313 -67.81 116.38 -85.04
CA GLU A 313 -68.18 117.82 -84.88
C GLU A 313 -68.17 118.27 -83.39
N PRO A 314 -67.93 119.58 -83.11
CA PRO A 314 -67.38 120.06 -81.83
C PRO A 314 -68.44 120.52 -80.80
N GLY A 315 -68.11 120.44 -79.50
CA GLY A 315 -68.97 120.95 -78.42
C GLY A 315 -68.36 120.93 -77.00
N HIS A 316 -67.73 122.05 -76.64
CA HIS A 316 -67.57 122.73 -75.34
C HIS A 316 -68.26 122.19 -74.04
N VAL A 317 -67.43 121.94 -72.99
CA VAL A 317 -67.62 122.14 -71.50
C VAL A 317 -68.63 121.23 -70.75
N ASP A 318 -68.38 120.61 -69.59
CA ASP A 318 -67.80 121.04 -68.29
C ASP A 318 -67.35 119.80 -67.45
N GLN A 319 -66.45 120.02 -66.48
CA GLN A 319 -66.05 119.07 -65.40
C GLN A 319 -67.18 118.88 -64.35
N PRO A 320 -67.23 117.83 -63.47
CA PRO A 320 -66.14 117.45 -62.56
C PRO A 320 -66.02 115.96 -62.09
N ALA A 321 -64.85 115.66 -61.48
CA ALA A 321 -64.53 114.73 -60.38
C ALA A 321 -65.24 113.37 -60.21
N ALA A 322 -64.47 112.27 -60.33
CA ALA A 322 -64.53 111.13 -59.39
C ALA A 322 -63.22 110.32 -59.42
N SER A 323 -62.69 110.07 -58.24
CA SER A 323 -61.43 109.43 -57.88
C SER A 323 -61.45 107.90 -58.04
N SER A 324 -60.35 107.32 -58.56
CA SER A 324 -59.93 105.96 -58.20
C SER A 324 -58.40 105.80 -58.33
N PRO A 325 -57.80 104.96 -57.47
CA PRO A 325 -56.47 105.19 -56.94
C PRO A 325 -55.37 104.65 -57.86
N ARG A 326 -54.45 105.54 -58.18
CA ARG A 326 -53.12 105.21 -58.71
C ARG A 326 -52.38 104.38 -57.63
N PRO A 327 -51.77 103.22 -57.95
CA PRO A 327 -50.97 102.50 -56.97
C PRO A 327 -49.82 103.42 -56.56
N SER A 328 -49.81 103.76 -55.27
CA SER A 328 -48.77 104.56 -54.65
C SER A 328 -47.43 103.92 -54.97
N ALA A 329 -46.66 104.56 -55.84
CA ALA A 329 -45.25 104.26 -55.95
C ALA A 329 -44.67 104.49 -54.56
N THR A 330 -44.35 103.40 -53.86
CA THR A 330 -43.57 103.41 -52.61
C THR A 330 -42.42 104.37 -52.82
N THR A 331 -42.39 105.44 -52.03
CA THR A 331 -41.34 106.43 -52.20
C THR A 331 -39.99 105.73 -51.95
N PRO A 332 -38.91 106.12 -52.63
CA PRO A 332 -37.59 105.53 -52.40
C PRO A 332 -37.19 105.48 -50.91
N LEU A 333 -37.73 106.40 -50.11
CA LEU A 333 -37.55 106.49 -48.66
C LEU A 333 -38.27 105.36 -47.89
N ASP A 334 -39.48 104.96 -48.31
CA ASP A 334 -40.22 103.85 -47.69
C ASP A 334 -39.52 102.51 -47.93
N ARG A 335 -38.96 102.34 -49.13
CA ARG A 335 -38.15 101.16 -49.47
C ARG A 335 -36.86 101.09 -48.64
N GLN A 336 -36.16 102.21 -48.47
CA GLN A 336 -34.99 102.28 -47.59
C GLN A 336 -35.33 102.00 -46.12
N THR A 337 -36.51 102.45 -45.66
CA THR A 337 -36.96 102.21 -44.28
C THR A 337 -37.28 100.73 -44.06
N ALA A 338 -37.93 100.07 -45.02
CA ALA A 338 -38.19 98.63 -44.98
C ALA A 338 -36.89 97.81 -45.03
N GLU A 339 -35.91 98.21 -45.85
CA GLU A 339 -34.59 97.56 -45.92
C GLU A 339 -33.83 97.70 -44.58
N LEU A 340 -33.88 98.87 -43.93
CA LEU A 340 -33.28 99.06 -42.60
C LEU A 340 -33.98 98.23 -41.51
N GLN A 341 -35.30 98.09 -41.56
CA GLN A 341 -36.04 97.22 -40.64
C GLN A 341 -35.68 95.74 -40.83
N HIS A 342 -35.56 95.29 -42.08
CA HIS A 342 -35.12 93.93 -42.41
C HIS A 342 -33.69 93.67 -41.92
N LEU A 343 -32.76 94.61 -42.12
CA LEU A 343 -31.39 94.51 -41.58
C LEU A 343 -31.37 94.50 -40.04
N GLY A 344 -32.26 95.27 -39.40
CA GLY A 344 -32.45 95.25 -37.95
C GLY A 344 -32.93 93.87 -37.44
N ALA A 345 -33.92 93.29 -38.09
CA ALA A 345 -34.42 91.95 -37.78
C ALA A 345 -33.32 90.88 -38.00
N LEU A 346 -32.59 90.98 -39.12
CA LEU A 346 -31.50 90.06 -39.44
C LEU A 346 -30.39 90.13 -38.37
N ARG A 347 -30.01 91.33 -37.93
CA ARG A 347 -29.04 91.53 -36.84
C ARG A 347 -29.51 90.86 -35.54
N ALA A 348 -30.80 90.97 -35.19
CA ALA A 348 -31.35 90.33 -33.99
C ALA A 348 -31.31 88.80 -34.06
N VAL A 349 -31.60 88.22 -35.24
CA VAL A 349 -31.49 86.77 -35.47
C VAL A 349 -30.04 86.29 -35.33
N TRP A 350 -29.08 87.00 -35.94
CA TRP A 350 -27.66 86.66 -35.81
C TRP A 350 -27.14 86.79 -34.38
N GLN A 351 -27.58 87.82 -33.64
CA GLN A 351 -27.21 87.97 -32.23
C GLN A 351 -27.74 86.81 -31.39
N THR A 352 -29.00 86.43 -31.59
CA THR A 352 -29.61 85.29 -30.90
C THR A 352 -28.91 83.97 -31.25
N ALA A 353 -28.54 83.78 -32.51
CA ALA A 353 -27.79 82.61 -32.95
C ALA A 353 -26.38 82.56 -32.32
N LEU A 354 -25.70 83.70 -32.20
CA LEU A 354 -24.40 83.82 -31.56
C LEU A 354 -24.50 83.53 -30.05
N ASP A 355 -25.50 84.06 -29.37
CA ASP A 355 -25.72 83.82 -27.93
C ASP A 355 -26.02 82.33 -27.68
N ASN A 356 -26.86 81.72 -28.51
CA ASN A 356 -27.15 80.28 -28.45
C ASN A 356 -25.91 79.42 -28.71
N ALA A 357 -25.06 79.81 -29.67
CA ALA A 357 -23.78 79.13 -29.91
C ALA A 357 -22.82 79.27 -28.72
N THR A 358 -22.81 80.44 -28.08
CA THR A 358 -21.99 80.70 -26.88
C THR A 358 -22.47 79.88 -25.67
N ILE A 359 -23.78 79.73 -25.49
CA ILE A 359 -24.35 78.85 -24.46
C ILE A 359 -23.98 77.38 -24.74
N LYS A 360 -24.16 76.90 -25.98
CA LYS A 360 -23.82 75.52 -26.36
C LYS A 360 -22.34 75.20 -26.19
N THR A 361 -21.46 76.14 -26.51
CA THR A 361 -20.01 75.97 -26.30
C THR A 361 -19.67 75.91 -24.82
N LYS A 362 -20.25 76.78 -23.98
CA LYS A 362 -20.08 76.75 -22.52
C LYS A 362 -20.59 75.45 -21.89
N ASP A 363 -21.72 74.93 -22.34
CA ASP A 363 -22.24 73.64 -21.88
C ASP A 363 -21.34 72.47 -22.27
N SER A 364 -20.78 72.52 -23.49
CA SER A 364 -19.83 71.51 -23.97
C SER A 364 -18.52 71.53 -23.16
N THR A 365 -17.99 72.73 -22.84
CA THR A 365 -16.79 72.86 -22.01
C THR A 365 -17.04 72.35 -20.59
N ASN A 366 -18.18 72.69 -19.97
CA ASN A 366 -18.55 72.19 -18.64
C ASN A 366 -18.68 70.66 -18.62
N LYS A 367 -19.30 70.06 -19.65
CA LYS A 367 -19.39 68.59 -19.80
C LYS A 367 -18.01 67.95 -19.98
N LYS A 368 -17.11 68.59 -20.70
CA LYS A 368 -15.72 68.11 -20.90
C LYS A 368 -14.93 68.15 -19.59
N GLU A 369 -15.06 69.21 -18.80
CA GLU A 369 -14.42 69.32 -17.48
C GLU A 369 -14.97 68.28 -16.50
N ALA A 370 -16.29 68.10 -16.44
CA ALA A 370 -16.90 67.07 -15.60
C ALA A 370 -16.41 65.65 -15.94
N ARG A 371 -16.18 65.35 -17.23
CA ARG A 371 -15.59 64.07 -17.65
C ARG A 371 -14.12 63.95 -17.24
N ARG A 372 -13.33 65.03 -17.36
CA ARG A 372 -11.92 65.05 -16.94
C ARG A 372 -11.78 64.82 -15.42
N GLU A 373 -12.70 65.38 -14.62
CA GLU A 373 -12.72 65.16 -13.18
C GLU A 373 -12.95 63.68 -12.84
N LYS A 374 -13.95 63.06 -13.49
CA LYS A 374 -14.24 61.62 -13.31
C LYS A 374 -13.07 60.73 -13.72
N ILE A 375 -12.36 61.08 -14.79
CA ILE A 375 -11.14 60.35 -15.20
C ILE A 375 -10.08 60.46 -14.11
N ARG A 376 -9.84 61.66 -13.56
CA ARG A 376 -8.86 61.87 -12.50
C ARG A 376 -9.21 61.09 -11.23
N GLU A 377 -10.49 61.05 -10.87
CA GLU A 377 -10.97 60.25 -9.72
C GLU A 377 -10.75 58.74 -9.95
N ALA A 378 -11.07 58.24 -11.15
CA ALA A 378 -10.84 56.85 -11.51
C ALA A 378 -9.34 56.48 -11.49
N GLU A 379 -8.46 57.36 -11.98
CA GLU A 379 -7.02 57.17 -11.91
C GLU A 379 -6.50 57.11 -10.47
N GLN A 380 -7.01 57.97 -9.58
CA GLN A 380 -6.66 57.92 -8.15
C GLN A 380 -7.12 56.62 -7.50
N GLN A 381 -8.32 56.13 -7.82
CA GLN A 381 -8.80 54.82 -7.33
C GLN A 381 -7.93 53.68 -7.87
N LEU A 382 -7.45 53.78 -9.11
CA LEU A 382 -6.57 52.79 -9.72
C LEU A 382 -5.16 52.80 -9.10
N GLN A 383 -4.66 53.97 -8.70
CA GLN A 383 -3.41 54.07 -7.92
C GLN A 383 -3.55 53.48 -6.51
N LYS A 384 -4.69 53.71 -5.82
CA LYS A 384 -4.96 53.13 -4.49
C LYS A 384 -5.12 51.61 -4.53
N SER A 385 -5.62 51.06 -5.63
CA SER A 385 -5.84 49.62 -5.79
C SER A 385 -4.64 48.87 -6.38
N LYS A 386 -3.59 49.56 -6.83
CA LYS A 386 -2.34 48.90 -7.23
C LYS A 386 -1.69 48.24 -6.00
N PRO A 387 -1.56 46.91 -5.96
CA PRO A 387 -0.90 46.23 -4.85
C PRO A 387 0.56 46.67 -4.80
N ALA A 388 1.06 46.92 -3.58
CA ALA A 388 2.45 47.29 -3.35
C ALA A 388 3.40 46.32 -4.08
N PRO A 389 4.45 46.83 -4.77
CA PRO A 389 5.41 45.97 -5.44
C PRO A 389 5.97 44.99 -4.41
N LYS A 390 5.73 43.69 -4.64
CA LYS A 390 6.22 42.61 -3.79
C LYS A 390 7.72 42.83 -3.58
N SER A 391 8.12 43.14 -2.35
CA SER A 391 9.51 43.25 -1.95
C SER A 391 10.22 41.97 -2.39
N LYS A 392 11.22 42.10 -3.26
CA LYS A 392 12.08 40.99 -3.67
C LYS A 392 12.59 40.28 -2.42
N PRO A 393 12.57 38.94 -2.36
CA PRO A 393 13.18 38.23 -1.26
C PRO A 393 14.67 38.57 -1.25
N HIS A 394 15.13 39.10 -0.12
CA HIS A 394 16.52 39.38 0.15
C HIS A 394 17.26 38.04 0.14
N ARG A 395 17.90 37.71 -0.99
CA ARG A 395 18.74 36.52 -1.13
C ARG A 395 19.98 36.75 -0.27
N GLY A 396 20.02 36.03 0.86
CA GLY A 396 21.13 36.01 1.79
C GLY A 396 22.45 35.67 1.09
N SER A 397 23.43 36.49 1.44
CA SER A 397 24.86 36.32 1.21
C SER A 397 25.36 34.99 1.80
N GLY A 398 26.22 34.28 1.04
CA GLY A 398 26.84 33.02 1.46
C GLY A 398 27.82 32.46 0.41
N ILE A 399 28.91 33.20 0.17
CA ILE A 399 30.31 32.75 -0.02
C ILE A 399 30.56 31.40 -0.74
N GLN A 400 31.13 31.42 -1.97
CA GLN A 400 32.49 30.92 -2.31
C GLN A 400 32.76 30.86 -3.84
N SER A 401 33.60 31.79 -4.30
CA SER A 401 34.71 31.69 -5.26
C SER A 401 34.82 30.59 -6.34
N THR A 402 34.82 31.06 -7.60
CA THR A 402 35.78 30.81 -8.74
C THR A 402 35.76 29.49 -9.55
N PRO A 403 36.33 29.44 -10.79
CA PRO A 403 36.31 30.42 -11.92
C PRO A 403 36.16 29.79 -13.34
N LYS A 404 35.99 30.65 -14.38
CA LYS A 404 36.37 30.48 -15.83
C LYS A 404 35.64 29.37 -16.63
N ASN A 405 35.21 29.49 -17.90
CA ASN A 405 35.23 30.47 -19.01
C ASN A 405 34.32 29.86 -20.15
N PRO A 406 34.29 30.34 -21.42
CA PRO A 406 33.37 31.34 -21.95
C PRO A 406 32.47 30.86 -23.11
N ARG A 407 31.66 31.81 -23.61
CA ARG A 407 31.33 32.05 -25.03
C ARG A 407 30.31 31.11 -25.68
N ILE A 408 29.10 31.61 -25.91
CA ILE A 408 28.41 31.59 -27.21
C ILE A 408 27.59 32.88 -27.31
N GLN A 409 27.90 33.67 -28.33
CA GLN A 409 27.10 34.78 -28.84
C GLN A 409 25.94 34.19 -29.63
N GLU A 410 24.72 34.65 -29.39
CA GLU A 410 23.74 34.77 -30.47
C GLU A 410 23.12 36.17 -30.42
N GLN A 411 23.45 36.91 -31.47
CA GLN A 411 22.72 38.07 -31.97
C GLN A 411 21.28 37.66 -32.25
N VAL A 412 20.30 38.54 -32.05
CA VAL A 412 19.21 38.79 -33.02
C VAL A 412 18.64 40.18 -32.74
N VAL A 413 18.98 41.09 -33.65
CA VAL A 413 18.14 42.14 -34.28
C VAL A 413 17.33 43.06 -33.37
N SER A 414 17.90 44.24 -33.12
CA SER A 414 17.14 45.49 -33.07
C SER A 414 17.18 46.13 -34.45
N ASN A 415 16.03 46.51 -35.01
CA ASN A 415 15.93 47.49 -36.10
C ASN A 415 14.59 48.20 -36.05
N GLY A 416 14.65 49.54 -35.94
CA GLY A 416 14.12 50.40 -36.99
C GLY A 416 12.68 50.91 -36.88
N THR A 417 12.54 52.08 -36.26
CA THR A 417 11.85 53.30 -36.79
C THR A 417 11.13 53.20 -38.15
N SER A 418 9.89 53.73 -38.22
CA SER A 418 9.56 54.80 -39.19
C SER A 418 8.21 55.46 -38.89
N ASN A 419 8.13 56.71 -39.36
CA ASN A 419 7.14 57.75 -39.14
C ASN A 419 5.73 57.45 -39.61
N GLY A 420 4.79 58.25 -39.09
CA GLY A 420 3.41 58.28 -39.53
C GLY A 420 3.19 58.95 -40.89
N GLN A 421 1.96 58.78 -41.37
CA GLN A 421 1.33 59.69 -42.31
C GLN A 421 -0.19 59.63 -42.09
N GLU A 422 -0.78 60.80 -41.87
CA GLU A 422 -2.19 61.07 -42.05
C GLU A 422 -2.55 60.90 -43.54
N GLU A 423 -3.66 60.23 -43.83
CA GLU A 423 -4.42 60.56 -45.04
C GLU A 423 -5.91 60.22 -44.85
N LEU A 424 -6.72 61.27 -44.93
CA LEU A 424 -8.17 61.25 -45.07
C LEU A 424 -8.53 60.79 -46.48
N GLN A 425 -9.33 59.75 -46.66
CA GLN A 425 -10.31 59.69 -47.75
C GLN A 425 -11.57 58.94 -47.33
N SER A 426 -12.70 59.53 -47.72
CA SER A 426 -14.07 59.04 -47.54
C SER A 426 -14.49 58.15 -48.71
N SER A 427 -15.43 57.23 -48.46
CA SER A 427 -16.66 57.00 -49.24
C SER A 427 -16.98 55.51 -49.55
N ALA A 428 -18.12 55.09 -48.95
CA ALA A 428 -19.22 54.29 -49.49
C ALA A 428 -19.05 52.85 -50.06
N GLY A 429 -19.92 51.98 -49.53
CA GLY A 429 -20.41 50.72 -50.12
C GLY A 429 -19.65 49.47 -49.65
N THR A 430 -20.21 48.31 -49.29
CA THR A 430 -21.56 47.73 -49.36
C THR A 430 -21.49 46.41 -48.56
N LEU A 431 -22.61 45.94 -47.99
CA LEU A 431 -22.93 44.56 -47.52
C LEU A 431 -21.76 43.56 -47.37
N GLY A 432 -21.41 43.07 -46.17
CA GLY A 432 -22.22 42.12 -45.41
C GLY A 432 -21.50 40.77 -45.33
N THR A 433 -20.93 40.42 -44.18
CA THR A 433 -20.68 39.01 -43.80
C THR A 433 -20.41 38.89 -42.30
N LEU A 434 -21.14 37.98 -41.67
CA LEU A 434 -21.11 37.65 -40.24
C LEU A 434 -19.68 37.44 -39.71
N GLN A 435 -19.25 38.26 -38.76
CA GLN A 435 -18.15 37.93 -37.87
C GLN A 435 -18.69 37.34 -36.55
N LYS A 436 -18.30 36.10 -36.28
CA LYS A 436 -18.47 35.40 -35.00
C LYS A 436 -17.86 36.24 -33.86
N PRO A 437 -18.48 36.30 -32.67
CA PRO A 437 -17.81 36.84 -31.50
C PRO A 437 -16.65 35.93 -31.09
N ARG A 438 -15.44 36.50 -31.04
CA ARG A 438 -14.28 35.91 -30.35
C ARG A 438 -14.56 35.94 -28.85
N VAL A 439 -15.06 34.84 -28.30
CA VAL A 439 -15.09 34.62 -26.85
C VAL A 439 -13.68 34.33 -26.38
N ALA A 440 -13.21 35.08 -25.39
CA ALA A 440 -11.91 34.88 -24.75
C ALA A 440 -11.89 33.52 -24.01
N PRO A 441 -10.90 32.64 -24.26
CA PRO A 441 -10.76 31.38 -23.54
C PRO A 441 -9.94 31.60 -22.25
N GLU A 442 -10.44 32.43 -21.33
CA GLU A 442 -9.87 32.56 -19.99
C GLU A 442 -10.98 32.74 -18.94
N ALA A 443 -11.85 31.75 -18.84
CA ALA A 443 -12.64 31.49 -17.66
C ALA A 443 -12.96 29.99 -17.66
N PHE A 444 -12.72 29.32 -16.53
CA PHE A 444 -12.83 27.88 -16.29
C PHE A 444 -11.60 27.02 -16.64
N PRO A 445 -10.89 26.45 -15.64
CA PRO A 445 -10.07 25.28 -15.89
C PRO A 445 -10.98 24.11 -16.27
N VAL A 446 -10.65 23.45 -17.37
CA VAL A 446 -11.34 22.27 -17.88
C VAL A 446 -11.29 21.16 -16.84
N LEU A 447 -12.41 20.91 -16.16
CA LEU A 447 -12.65 19.67 -15.41
C LEU A 447 -13.16 18.61 -16.38
N SER A 448 -12.26 17.99 -17.13
CA SER A 448 -12.54 16.74 -17.80
C SER A 448 -11.25 15.92 -17.91
N SER A 449 -11.12 14.91 -17.07
CA SER A 449 -10.23 13.80 -17.30
C SER A 449 -10.81 12.92 -18.42
N PRO A 450 -9.96 12.44 -19.35
CA PRO A 450 -10.12 11.09 -19.86
C PRO A 450 -8.95 10.25 -19.37
N ALA A 451 -9.29 9.28 -18.52
CA ALA A 451 -8.44 8.12 -18.28
C ALA A 451 -8.28 7.37 -19.61
N GLY A 452 -7.04 7.12 -20.04
CA GLY A 452 -6.82 6.38 -21.27
C GLY A 452 -5.38 6.30 -21.75
N LYS A 453 -4.62 5.36 -21.14
CA LYS A 453 -3.48 4.65 -21.74
C LYS A 453 -2.24 5.48 -22.10
N LYS A 454 -1.19 5.33 -21.30
CA LYS A 454 0.13 4.91 -21.80
C LYS A 454 0.92 4.23 -20.69
N ALA A 455 1.31 3.00 -20.99
CA ALA A 455 2.12 2.14 -20.17
C ALA A 455 3.56 2.66 -20.12
N THR A 456 4.11 2.87 -18.93
CA THR A 456 5.53 2.64 -18.63
C THR A 456 5.68 2.48 -17.10
N GLN A 457 5.79 1.24 -16.63
CA GLN A 457 6.49 0.90 -15.38
C GLN A 457 7.99 1.14 -15.63
N PRO A 458 8.84 1.49 -14.64
CA PRO A 458 8.88 0.76 -13.37
C PRO A 458 9.26 1.56 -12.09
N LYS A 459 8.99 0.93 -10.94
CA LYS A 459 9.61 1.16 -9.60
C LYS A 459 9.27 2.47 -8.87
N ALA A 460 8.21 2.42 -8.06
CA ALA A 460 8.04 3.31 -6.90
C ALA A 460 7.26 2.62 -5.77
N TRP A 461 7.84 1.56 -5.18
CA TRP A 461 7.45 1.06 -3.86
C TRP A 461 8.66 1.21 -2.96
N LYS A 462 8.79 2.38 -2.33
CA LYS A 462 9.67 2.65 -1.16
C LYS A 462 9.41 4.08 -0.69
N SER A 463 8.40 4.27 0.16
CA SER A 463 8.33 5.41 1.10
C SER A 463 7.14 5.26 2.05
N LEU A 464 7.08 4.14 2.77
CA LEU A 464 6.58 4.17 4.15
C LEU A 464 7.83 4.44 5.01
N ARG A 465 8.08 5.73 5.30
CA ARG A 465 9.07 6.07 6.32
C ARG A 465 8.49 5.65 7.66
N LEU A 466 9.12 4.67 8.29
CA LEU A 466 8.97 4.40 9.71
C LEU A 466 9.14 5.73 10.46
N VAL A 467 8.22 5.93 11.41
CA VAL A 467 8.33 6.92 12.47
C VAL A 467 9.67 6.74 13.17
N ASP A 468 10.43 7.83 13.31
CA ASP A 468 11.67 7.87 14.08
C ASP A 468 11.44 7.31 15.49
N VAL A 469 12.14 6.22 15.79
CA VAL A 469 12.23 5.66 17.14
C VAL A 469 13.09 6.60 17.98
N PRO A 470 12.65 7.06 19.17
CA PRO A 470 13.50 7.83 20.06
C PRO A 470 14.72 7.00 20.48
N LYS A 471 15.92 7.52 20.25
CA LYS A 471 17.17 6.97 20.79
C LYS A 471 17.06 6.89 22.31
N GLU A 472 17.08 5.68 22.85
CA GLU A 472 17.31 5.45 24.27
C GLU A 472 18.70 5.98 24.66
N GLN A 473 18.71 6.80 25.70
CA GLN A 473 19.87 7.38 26.34
C GLN A 473 20.42 6.35 27.34
N PRO A 474 21.74 6.05 27.36
CA PRO A 474 22.27 5.07 28.30
C PRO A 474 22.23 5.61 29.73
N SER A 475 21.59 4.86 30.62
CA SER A 475 21.58 5.11 32.06
C SER A 475 22.92 4.72 32.68
N GLY A 476 23.80 5.71 32.85
CA GLY A 476 24.98 5.60 33.71
C GLY A 476 24.82 6.47 34.95
N ALA A 477 24.85 5.84 36.13
CA ALA A 477 25.50 6.31 37.36
C ALA A 477 24.84 5.67 38.60
N GLN A 478 25.34 4.49 38.93
CA GLN A 478 25.18 3.83 40.21
C GLN A 478 25.92 4.67 41.28
N LYS A 479 25.19 5.40 42.13
CA LYS A 479 25.76 5.97 43.36
C LYS A 479 25.90 4.84 44.37
N ARG A 480 27.16 4.45 44.65
CA ARG A 480 27.53 3.75 45.88
C ARG A 480 27.53 4.76 47.02
N SER A 481 26.68 4.54 48.00
CA SER A 481 26.82 5.05 49.36
C SER A 481 27.69 4.06 50.16
N GLY A 482 28.81 4.57 50.65
CA GLY A 482 29.75 3.98 51.59
C GLY A 482 30.56 5.12 52.17
#